data_AF-A0A357ASI3-F1
#
_entry.id   AF-A0A357ASI3-F1
#
_cell.length_a   1.000
_cell.length_b   1.000
_cell.length_c   1.000
_cell.angle_alpha   90.00
_cell.angle_beta   90.00
_cell.angle_gamma   90.00
#
_symmetry.space_group_name_H-M   'P 1'
#
loop_
_entity.id
_entity.type
_entity.pdbx_description
1 polymer ?
#
loop_
_entity_poly.entity_id
_entity_poly.type
_entity_poly.pdbx_seq_one_letter_code
_entity_poly.pdbx_strand_id
1 'polypeptide(L)'
;TKGKMLEEITVSLGGRIAESMIFDDITTGASDDIRQATRAARAMVTRYGFSDKVGEICYDNDDDEVFIGRDLAHAKSYSDEVAATIDSEVKRIIDECYARGEKILNEYKDILDKTAELLLEKERITREEFEALFDNSENA
;
A
#
# COMPACT_ATOMS: atom_id res chain seq x y z
N THR A 1 -3.96 -10.18 -9.20
CA THR A 1 -5.33 -9.69 -9.49
C THR A 1 -5.47 -8.30 -8.90
N LYS A 2 -6.46 -7.49 -9.34
CA LYS A 2 -6.72 -6.15 -8.79
C LYS A 2 -6.88 -6.18 -7.27
N GLY A 3 -7.68 -7.11 -6.75
CA GLY A 3 -7.89 -7.27 -5.30
C GLY A 3 -6.61 -7.53 -4.52
N LYS A 4 -5.75 -8.45 -4.98
CA LYS A 4 -4.49 -8.77 -4.31
C LYS A 4 -3.56 -7.55 -4.21
N MET A 5 -3.48 -6.74 -5.27
CA MET A 5 -2.64 -5.53 -5.23
C MET A 5 -3.19 -4.49 -4.24
N LEU A 6 -4.51 -4.33 -4.16
CA LEU A 6 -5.14 -3.48 -3.16
C LEU A 6 -4.85 -3.96 -1.74
N GLU A 7 -4.86 -5.27 -1.50
CA GLU A 7 -4.49 -5.88 -0.22
C GLU A 7 -3.01 -5.64 0.11
N GLU A 8 -2.11 -5.86 -0.84
CA GLU A 8 -0.67 -5.59 -0.68
C GLU A 8 -0.41 -4.12 -0.32
N ILE A 9 -1.07 -3.18 -1.02
CA ILE A 9 -0.98 -1.75 -0.72
C ILE A 9 -1.51 -1.45 0.69
N THR A 10 -2.65 -2.04 1.07
CA THR A 10 -3.24 -1.86 2.40
C THR A 10 -2.30 -2.35 3.50
N VAL A 11 -1.66 -3.51 3.30
CA VAL A 11 -0.67 -4.08 4.24
C VAL A 11 0.56 -3.18 4.35
N SER A 12 1.12 -2.72 3.23
CA SER A 12 2.26 -1.79 3.25
C SER A 12 1.93 -0.53 4.07
N LEU A 13 0.75 0.04 3.89
CA LEU A 13 0.36 1.25 4.63
C LEU A 13 0.05 0.99 6.13
N GLY A 14 -0.12 -0.27 6.54
CA GLY A 14 -0.56 -0.65 7.88
C GLY A 14 0.33 -0.09 9.00
N GLY A 15 1.65 -0.14 8.84
CA GLY A 15 2.59 0.41 9.84
C GLY A 15 2.41 1.92 10.04
N ARG A 16 2.33 2.68 8.94
CA ARG A 16 2.08 4.13 8.99
C ARG A 16 0.74 4.46 9.64
N ILE A 17 -0.31 3.70 9.31
CA ILE A 17 -1.64 3.93 9.86
C ILE A 17 -1.63 3.66 11.36
N ALA A 18 -1.08 2.52 11.80
CA ALA A 18 -0.96 2.17 13.21
C ALA A 18 -0.18 3.25 14.00
N GLU A 19 0.93 3.74 13.44
CA GLU A 19 1.67 4.86 14.05
C GLU A 19 0.79 6.10 14.20
N SER A 20 0.09 6.51 13.14
CA SER A 20 -0.75 7.72 13.16
C SER A 20 -1.94 7.65 14.11
N MET A 21 -2.40 6.44 14.43
CA MET A 21 -3.50 6.22 15.38
C MET A 21 -3.05 6.30 16.84
N ILE A 22 -1.78 6.02 17.12
CA ILE A 22 -1.24 5.88 18.48
C ILE A 22 -0.37 7.08 18.87
N PHE A 23 0.41 7.62 17.94
CA PHE A 23 1.36 8.69 18.17
C PHE A 23 0.85 10.02 17.60
N ASP A 24 1.11 11.10 18.33
CA ASP A 24 0.79 12.48 17.90
C ASP A 24 1.74 13.01 16.82
N ASP A 25 2.85 12.31 16.54
CA ASP A 25 3.84 12.70 15.53
C ASP A 25 4.17 11.54 14.59
N ILE A 26 4.45 11.89 13.34
CA ILE A 26 4.63 10.95 12.24
C ILE A 26 6.12 10.72 12.00
N THR A 27 6.56 9.45 12.03
CA THR A 27 7.98 9.11 11.85
C THR A 27 8.38 9.00 10.37
N THR A 28 9.68 8.93 10.10
CA THR A 28 10.23 8.62 8.76
C THR A 28 10.32 7.11 8.48
N GLY A 29 9.97 6.24 9.44
CA GLY A 29 10.15 4.79 9.37
C GLY A 29 9.37 4.13 8.24
N ALA A 30 8.17 4.63 7.93
CA ALA A 30 7.30 4.08 6.87
C ALA A 30 7.64 4.54 5.44
N SER A 31 8.80 5.19 5.21
CA SER A 31 9.18 5.71 3.88
C SER A 31 9.22 4.63 2.80
N ASP A 32 9.78 3.46 3.12
CA ASP A 32 9.89 2.37 2.15
C ASP A 32 8.54 1.71 1.87
N ASP A 33 7.66 1.64 2.86
CA ASP A 33 6.30 1.15 2.68
C ASP A 33 5.46 2.09 1.80
N ILE A 34 5.54 3.40 2.01
CA ILE A 34 4.89 4.41 1.18
C ILE A 34 5.38 4.30 -0.27
N ARG A 35 6.69 4.10 -0.47
CA ARG A 35 7.29 3.92 -1.79
C ARG A 35 6.76 2.67 -2.48
N GLN A 36 6.68 1.54 -1.76
CA GLN A 36 6.17 0.28 -2.30
C GLN A 36 4.67 0.40 -2.66
N ALA A 37 3.86 0.94 -1.76
CA ALA A 37 2.45 1.20 -1.98
C ALA A 37 2.22 2.09 -3.22
N THR A 38 2.98 3.19 -3.33
CA THR A 38 2.88 4.13 -4.46
C THR A 38 3.26 3.45 -5.78
N ARG A 39 4.33 2.64 -5.80
CA ARG A 39 4.75 1.89 -6.99
C ARG A 39 3.70 0.90 -7.43
N ALA A 40 3.14 0.14 -6.49
CA ALA A 40 2.07 -0.82 -6.78
C ALA A 40 0.83 -0.12 -7.33
N ALA A 41 0.36 0.96 -6.69
CA ALA A 41 -0.77 1.76 -7.15
C ALA A 41 -0.52 2.35 -8.54
N ARG A 42 0.69 2.85 -8.82
CA ARG A 42 1.06 3.34 -10.16
C ARG A 42 1.00 2.22 -11.19
N ALA A 43 1.56 1.05 -10.91
CA ALA A 43 1.50 -0.10 -11.81
C ALA A 43 0.04 -0.56 -12.07
N MET A 44 -0.84 -0.52 -11.06
CA MET A 44 -2.27 -0.80 -11.24
C MET A 44 -2.88 0.11 -12.30
N VAL A 45 -2.53 1.39 -12.29
CA VAL A 45 -3.09 2.38 -13.21
C VAL A 45 -2.41 2.33 -14.58
N THR A 46 -1.07 2.30 -14.63
CA THR A 46 -0.31 2.50 -15.87
C THR A 46 0.06 1.22 -16.60
N ARG A 47 0.17 0.09 -15.91
CA ARG A 47 0.59 -1.19 -16.52
C ARG A 47 -0.58 -2.16 -16.68
N TYR A 48 -1.45 -2.22 -15.68
CA TYR A 48 -2.51 -3.23 -15.62
C TYR A 48 -3.91 -2.71 -15.99
N GLY A 49 -4.07 -1.41 -16.22
CA GLY A 49 -5.35 -0.83 -16.65
C GLY A 49 -6.48 -0.97 -15.63
N PHE A 50 -6.18 -1.00 -14.32
CA PHE A 50 -7.17 -1.20 -13.26
C PHE A 50 -7.95 0.07 -12.86
N SER A 51 -7.76 1.17 -13.58
CA SER A 51 -8.53 2.41 -13.43
C SER A 51 -9.46 2.60 -14.62
N ASP A 52 -10.76 2.74 -14.35
CA ASP A 52 -11.78 2.94 -15.39
C ASP A 52 -11.63 4.31 -16.08
N LYS A 53 -11.04 5.31 -15.40
CA LYS A 53 -10.81 6.64 -15.98
C LYS A 53 -9.65 6.69 -16.96
N VAL A 54 -8.61 5.90 -16.67
CA VAL A 54 -7.43 5.77 -17.52
C VAL A 54 -7.68 4.74 -18.63
N GLY A 55 -8.48 3.72 -18.34
CA GLY A 55 -8.86 2.65 -19.24
C GLY A 55 -7.86 1.50 -19.27
N GLU A 56 -8.16 0.51 -20.10
CA GLU A 56 -7.36 -0.71 -20.30
C GLU A 56 -6.16 -0.46 -21.23
N ILE A 57 -5.36 0.56 -20.93
CA ILE A 57 -4.20 0.99 -21.75
C ILE A 57 -2.92 0.86 -20.92
N CYS A 58 -1.89 0.26 -21.50
CA CYS A 58 -0.55 0.22 -20.92
C CYS A 58 0.20 1.50 -21.30
N TYR A 59 0.43 2.36 -20.31
CA TYR A 59 1.27 3.57 -20.37
C TYR A 59 2.69 3.33 -19.87
N ASP A 60 2.96 2.14 -19.33
CA ASP A 60 4.29 1.72 -18.92
C ASP A 60 5.08 1.25 -20.15
N ASN A 61 6.24 1.86 -20.41
CA ASN A 61 7.10 1.52 -21.55
C ASN A 61 8.27 0.60 -21.13
N ASP A 62 8.21 0.00 -19.94
CA ASP A 62 9.23 -0.94 -19.44
C ASP A 62 9.14 -2.30 -20.17
N ASP A 63 9.13 -2.30 -21.51
CA ASP A 63 9.47 -3.50 -22.28
C ASP A 63 10.99 -3.62 -22.34
N ASP A 64 11.46 -4.81 -21.98
CA ASP A 64 12.81 -5.36 -21.94
C ASP A 64 13.59 -5.28 -23.29
N GLU A 65 13.62 -4.14 -23.98
CA GLU A 65 14.57 -3.94 -25.07
C GLU A 65 15.90 -3.40 -24.53
N VAL A 66 16.85 -4.33 -24.35
CA VAL A 66 18.29 -4.06 -24.29
C VAL A 66 18.73 -3.46 -25.64
N PHE A 67 18.39 -2.20 -25.91
CA PHE A 67 18.85 -1.49 -27.08
C PHE A 67 20.16 -0.76 -26.74
N ILE A 68 21.28 -1.32 -27.20
CA ILE A 68 22.62 -0.74 -27.09
C ILE A 68 22.65 0.54 -27.94
N GLY A 69 22.33 1.68 -27.33
CA GLY A 69 22.31 2.94 -28.07
C GLY A 69 21.76 4.14 -27.30
N ARG A 70 22.55 4.63 -26.33
CA ARG A 70 22.75 6.04 -25.95
C ARG A 70 21.50 6.97 -25.97
N ASP A 71 21.08 7.36 -24.76
CA ASP A 71 20.47 8.64 -24.38
C ASP A 71 19.70 9.39 -25.47
N LEU A 72 18.36 9.32 -25.50
CA LEU A 72 17.50 10.44 -25.94
C LEU A 72 16.02 10.13 -25.63
N ALA A 73 15.50 10.83 -24.62
CA ALA A 73 14.08 11.05 -24.31
C ALA A 73 13.24 9.82 -23.89
N HIS A 74 13.18 9.55 -22.58
CA HIS A 74 11.96 9.04 -21.96
C HIS A 74 10.87 10.14 -22.03
N ALA A 75 10.40 10.43 -23.24
CA ALA A 75 9.19 11.23 -23.40
C ALA A 75 8.04 10.45 -22.77
N LYS A 76 7.29 11.08 -21.86
CA LYS A 76 5.99 10.54 -21.43
C LYS A 76 5.21 10.20 -22.69
N SER A 77 4.87 8.92 -22.90
CA SER A 77 4.09 8.46 -24.06
C SER A 77 2.63 8.96 -24.04
N TYR A 78 2.31 9.94 -23.20
CA TYR A 78 0.96 10.40 -22.91
C TYR A 78 0.95 11.89 -22.57
N SER A 79 -0.19 12.54 -22.81
CA SER A 79 -0.38 13.97 -22.58
C SER A 79 -0.30 14.35 -21.10
N ASP A 80 -0.09 15.63 -20.81
CA ASP A 80 -0.13 16.14 -19.42
C ASP A 80 -1.49 15.91 -18.74
N GLU A 81 -2.58 15.92 -19.51
CA GLU A 81 -3.93 15.61 -19.02
C GLU A 81 -4.04 14.14 -18.56
N VAL A 82 -3.48 13.22 -19.34
CA VAL A 82 -3.42 11.80 -18.94
C VAL A 82 -2.50 11.62 -17.74
N ALA A 83 -1.37 12.33 -17.68
CA ALA A 83 -0.47 12.31 -16.53
C ALA A 83 -1.18 12.75 -15.24
N ALA A 84 -1.91 13.86 -15.29
CA ALA A 84 -2.70 14.35 -14.16
C ALA A 84 -3.79 13.35 -13.74
N THR A 85 -4.42 12.69 -14.71
CA THR A 85 -5.42 11.64 -14.45
C THR A 85 -4.79 10.44 -13.75
N ILE A 86 -3.61 9.98 -14.22
CA ILE A 86 -2.86 8.89 -13.59
C ILE A 86 -2.52 9.25 -12.14
N ASP A 87 -1.95 10.42 -11.89
CA ASP A 87 -1.55 10.84 -10.55
C ASP A 87 -2.76 10.95 -9.61
N SER A 88 -3.89 11.47 -10.12
CA SER A 88 -5.15 11.51 -9.36
C SER A 88 -5.67 10.11 -9.01
N GLU A 89 -5.57 9.15 -9.92
CA GLU A 89 -6.05 7.78 -9.70
C GLU A 89 -5.12 7.00 -8.76
N VAL A 90 -3.81 7.22 -8.84
CA VAL A 90 -2.85 6.69 -7.87
C VAL A 90 -3.17 7.21 -6.47
N LYS A 91 -3.37 8.52 -6.32
CA LYS A 91 -3.76 9.11 -5.04
C LYS A 91 -5.06 8.50 -4.51
N ARG A 92 -6.09 8.36 -5.35
CA ARG A 92 -7.37 7.76 -4.99
C ARG A 92 -7.19 6.33 -4.44
N ILE A 93 -6.40 5.50 -5.12
CA ILE A 93 -6.14 4.11 -4.68
C ILE A 93 -5.46 4.10 -3.32
N ILE A 94 -4.45 4.94 -3.12
CA ILE A 94 -3.73 5.04 -1.83
C ILE A 94 -4.67 5.50 -0.72
N ASP A 95 -5.48 6.54 -0.95
CA ASP A 95 -6.44 7.04 0.04
C ASP A 95 -7.48 5.97 0.42
N GLU A 96 -8.00 5.22 -0.56
CA GLU A 96 -8.96 4.12 -0.33
C GLU A 96 -8.34 2.97 0.47
N CYS A 97 -7.12 2.56 0.13
CA CYS A 97 -6.39 1.54 0.89
C CYS A 97 -6.04 2.03 2.30
N TYR A 98 -5.70 3.31 2.46
CA TYR A 98 -5.45 3.91 3.77
C TYR A 98 -6.69 3.84 4.65
N ALA A 99 -7.83 4.34 4.14
CA ALA A 99 -9.10 4.33 4.87
C ALA A 99 -9.55 2.90 5.22
N ARG A 100 -9.31 1.93 4.32
CA ARG A 100 -9.56 0.50 4.59
C ARG A 100 -8.67 -0.02 5.72
N GLY A 101 -7.37 0.27 5.68
CA GLY A 101 -6.43 -0.15 6.72
C GLY A 101 -6.75 0.47 8.07
N GLU A 102 -7.10 1.76 8.11
CA GLU A 102 -7.54 2.47 9.31
C GLU A 102 -8.80 1.84 9.91
N LYS A 103 -9.77 1.47 9.07
CA LYS A 103 -10.97 0.77 9.54
C LYS A 103 -10.63 -0.58 10.19
N ILE A 104 -9.76 -1.38 9.56
CA ILE A 104 -9.35 -2.70 10.08
C ILE A 104 -8.59 -2.54 11.41
N LEU A 105 -7.63 -1.62 11.49
CA LEU A 105 -6.85 -1.41 12.70
C LEU A 105 -7.70 -0.85 13.84
N ASN A 106 -8.72 -0.03 13.55
CA ASN A 106 -9.69 0.41 14.54
C ASN A 106 -10.59 -0.73 15.03
N GLU A 107 -11.07 -1.58 14.12
CA GLU A 107 -11.90 -2.74 14.46
C GLU A 107 -11.16 -3.74 15.36
N TYR A 108 -9.86 -3.92 15.13
CA TYR A 108 -9.01 -4.82 15.90
C TYR A 108 -8.03 -4.09 16.82
N LYS A 109 -8.40 -2.90 17.34
CA LYS A 109 -7.51 -2.08 18.16
C LYS A 109 -6.98 -2.84 19.39
N ASP A 110 -7.85 -3.58 20.08
CA ASP A 110 -7.46 -4.37 21.26
C ASP A 110 -6.42 -5.44 20.92
N ILE A 111 -6.51 -6.02 19.73
CA ILE A 111 -5.55 -7.01 19.25
C ILE A 111 -4.22 -6.34 18.92
N LEU A 112 -4.26 -5.16 18.30
CA LEU A 112 -3.06 -4.37 18.00
C LEU A 112 -2.28 -4.05 19.28
N ASP A 113 -2.98 -3.58 20.32
CA ASP A 113 -2.38 -3.24 21.61
C ASP A 113 -1.78 -4.49 22.30
N LYS A 114 -2.53 -5.59 22.37
CA LYS A 114 -2.02 -6.88 22.91
C LYS A 114 -0.82 -7.42 22.15
N THR A 115 -0.83 -7.27 20.82
CA THR A 115 0.29 -7.68 19.97
C THR A 115 1.54 -6.87 20.30
N ALA A 116 1.40 -5.57 20.47
CA ALA A 116 2.50 -4.69 20.86
C ALA A 116 3.07 -5.04 22.23
N GLU A 117 2.21 -5.28 23.23
CA GLU A 117 2.62 -5.71 24.58
C GLU A 117 3.41 -7.03 24.53
N LEU A 118 2.90 -8.02 23.79
CA LEU A 118 3.57 -9.33 23.67
C LEU A 118 4.91 -9.22 22.94
N LEU A 119 5.00 -8.37 21.92
CA LEU A 119 6.27 -8.08 21.21
C LEU A 119 7.28 -7.35 22.10
N LEU A 120 6.83 -6.49 23.03
CA LEU A 120 7.71 -5.86 24.01
C LEU A 120 8.28 -6.88 25.02
N GLU A 121 7.51 -7.92 25.37
CA GLU A 121 7.97 -8.99 26.28
C GLU A 121 8.92 -9.97 25.58
N LYS A 122 8.60 -10.39 24.36
CA LYS A 122 9.28 -11.51 23.69
C LYS A 122 10.21 -11.13 22.54
N GLU A 123 10.18 -9.87 22.08
CA GLU A 123 10.82 -9.35 20.86
C GLU A 123 10.34 -9.98 19.54
N ARG A 124 9.87 -11.23 19.57
CA ARG A 124 9.34 -11.99 18.44
C ARG A 124 8.18 -12.87 18.90
N ILE A 125 7.16 -12.96 18.07
CA ILE A 125 6.00 -13.84 18.29
C ILE A 125 5.83 -14.77 17.10
N THR A 126 5.38 -16.00 17.34
CA THR A 126 5.03 -16.92 16.25
C THR A 126 3.63 -16.63 15.70
N ARG A 127 3.30 -17.26 14.57
CA ARG A 127 1.96 -17.17 13.99
C ARG A 127 0.90 -17.65 14.98
N GLU A 128 1.15 -18.79 15.62
CA GLU A 128 0.21 -19.41 16.55
C GLU A 128 -0.05 -18.51 17.77
N GLU A 129 0.99 -17.84 18.27
CA GLU A 129 0.86 -16.88 19.37
C GLU A 129 0.06 -15.64 18.96
N PHE A 130 0.26 -15.14 17.74
CA PHE A 130 -0.52 -14.02 17.20
C PHE A 130 -1.99 -14.40 16.97
N GLU A 131 -2.25 -15.56 16.37
CA GLU A 131 -3.61 -16.07 16.12
C GLU A 131 -4.37 -16.28 17.44
N ALA A 132 -3.71 -16.76 18.50
CA ALA A 132 -4.30 -16.92 19.82
C ALA A 132 -4.80 -15.61 20.47
N LEU A 133 -4.33 -14.44 19.99
CA LEU A 133 -4.85 -13.15 20.46
C LEU A 133 -6.29 -12.92 19.97
N PHE A 134 -6.66 -13.45 18.81
CA PHE A 134 -7.98 -13.28 18.21
C PHE A 134 -9.04 -14.17 18.88
N ASP A 135 -8.69 -15.38 19.30
CA ASP A 135 -9.63 -16.35 19.89
C ASP A 135 -10.22 -15.90 21.24
N ASN A 136 -9.57 -14.96 21.93
CA ASN A 136 -10.05 -14.40 23.20
C ASN A 136 -11.05 -13.24 23.03
N SER A 137 -11.42 -12.87 21.81
CA SER A 137 -12.38 -11.79 21.53
C SER A 137 -13.84 -12.25 21.43
N GLU A 138 -14.14 -13.56 21.53
CA GLU A 138 -15.51 -14.12 21.48
C GLU A 138 -16.19 -14.34 22.86
N ASN A 139 -15.69 -13.75 23.95
CA ASN A 139 -16.35 -13.86 25.26
C ASN A 139 -16.57 -12.51 25.97
N ALA A 140 -17.23 -11.56 25.31
CA ALA A 140 -17.85 -10.40 25.96
C ALA A 140 -19.13 -9.95 25.24
#